data_AF-A0A7K0ZIT2-F1
#
_entry.id   AF-A0A7K0ZIT2-F1
#
_cell.length_a   1.000
_cell.length_b   1.000
_cell.length_c   1.000
_cell.angle_alpha   90.00
_cell.angle_beta   90.00
_cell.angle_gamma   90.00
#
_symmetry.space_group_name_H-M   'P 1'
#
loop_
_entity.id
_entity.type
_entity.pdbx_description
1 polymer ?
#
loop_
_entity_poly.entity_id
_entity_poly.type
_entity_poly.pdbx_seq_one_letter_code
_entity_poly.pdbx_strand_id
1 'polypeptide(L)'
;MQRRSTRHPFALRHNVTNPLEDVPEIKEHESLDQGSLAQVDLEPSLSERLPFEPRDGVPDIITTVAQLEAYAQRLAAGTGPMALDAERASGYKYSQRAYLVQLRREGAGIALIDPIHL
;
A
#
# COMPACT_ATOMS: atom_id res chain seq x y z
N MET A 1 7.81 -33.32 43.08
CA MET A 1 7.35 -31.95 43.39
C MET A 1 7.01 -31.25 42.06
N GLN A 2 5.77 -31.43 41.56
CA GLN A 2 5.30 -30.89 40.27
C GLN A 2 4.08 -29.98 40.51
N ARG A 3 4.08 -28.82 39.84
CA ARG A 3 3.15 -27.70 40.08
C ARG A 3 1.88 -27.84 39.22
N ARG A 4 0.73 -27.73 39.90
CA ARG A 4 -0.55 -27.05 39.56
C ARG A 4 -0.98 -27.08 38.08
N SER A 5 -2.06 -27.80 37.70
CA SER A 5 -3.49 -27.45 37.91
C SER A 5 -3.91 -26.14 37.24
N THR A 6 -4.65 -26.24 36.13
CA THR A 6 -6.08 -25.89 36.06
C THR A 6 -6.72 -26.37 34.75
N ARG A 7 -7.91 -26.96 34.88
CA ARG A 7 -8.77 -27.51 33.83
C ARG A 7 -9.59 -26.39 33.15
N HIS A 8 -9.70 -26.41 31.83
CA HIS A 8 -10.87 -25.91 31.08
C HIS A 8 -11.89 -27.07 31.03
N PRO A 9 -13.22 -26.86 31.13
CA PRO A 9 -14.01 -26.25 30.05
C PRO A 9 -15.25 -25.45 30.52
N PHE A 10 -15.78 -24.56 29.66
CA PHE A 10 -17.14 -24.06 29.84
C PHE A 10 -17.85 -24.02 28.49
N ALA A 11 -18.84 -24.89 28.35
CA ALA A 11 -19.80 -24.91 27.25
C ALA A 11 -21.18 -24.70 27.87
N LEU A 12 -21.96 -23.74 27.38
CA LEU A 12 -23.40 -23.68 27.59
C LEU A 12 -24.07 -23.05 26.35
N ARG A 13 -24.80 -23.90 25.62
CA ARG A 13 -25.86 -23.49 24.69
C ARG A 13 -27.13 -23.27 25.50
N HIS A 14 -27.87 -22.20 25.24
CA HIS A 14 -29.32 -22.15 25.47
C HIS A 14 -30.00 -21.38 24.33
N ASN A 15 -31.06 -21.99 23.82
CA ASN A 15 -31.87 -21.61 22.68
C ASN A 15 -33.17 -21.02 23.23
N VAL A 16 -33.56 -19.79 22.89
CA VAL A 16 -34.90 -19.25 23.20
C VAL A 16 -35.42 -18.38 22.05
N THR A 17 -36.48 -18.92 21.45
CA THR A 17 -37.55 -18.43 20.56
C THR A 17 -37.78 -16.93 20.36
N ASN A 18 -38.04 -16.55 19.11
CA ASN A 18 -38.73 -15.31 18.71
C ASN A 18 -40.25 -15.53 18.71
N PRO A 19 -41.04 -14.72 19.43
CA PRO A 19 -42.39 -14.42 18.98
C PRO A 19 -42.78 -12.94 19.18
N LEU A 20 -43.06 -12.28 18.05
CA LEU A 20 -44.08 -11.27 17.78
C LEU A 20 -44.35 -10.12 18.78
N GLU A 21 -44.31 -8.91 18.19
CA GLU A 21 -45.31 -7.84 18.35
C GLU A 21 -45.33 -7.04 19.66
N ASP A 22 -44.66 -5.88 19.64
CA ASP A 22 -45.31 -4.58 19.93
C ASP A 22 -44.28 -3.47 19.66
N VAL A 23 -44.17 -3.02 18.40
CA VAL A 23 -43.47 -1.78 18.08
C VAL A 23 -44.53 -0.69 17.95
N PRO A 24 -44.62 0.27 18.89
CA PRO A 24 -45.55 1.38 18.75
C PRO A 24 -45.13 2.21 17.54
N GLU A 25 -46.10 2.50 16.67
CA GLU A 25 -46.00 3.40 15.53
C GLU A 25 -45.61 4.80 16.02
N ILE A 26 -44.34 5.16 15.90
CA ILE A 26 -43.88 6.51 16.23
C ILE A 26 -44.35 7.44 15.12
N LYS A 27 -45.38 8.24 15.43
CA LYS A 27 -45.83 9.37 14.62
C LYS A 27 -44.68 10.37 14.51
N GLU A 28 -44.29 10.69 13.29
CA GLU A 28 -43.41 11.82 13.00
C GLU A 28 -44.05 13.11 13.51
N HIS A 29 -43.25 13.96 14.15
CA HIS A 29 -43.23 15.42 14.02
C HIS A 29 -42.55 16.03 15.26
N GLU A 30 -41.31 16.47 15.12
CA GLU A 30 -40.97 17.88 15.37
C GLU A 30 -39.57 18.20 14.86
N SER A 31 -39.51 19.28 14.09
CA SER A 31 -38.35 19.87 13.45
C SER A 31 -37.27 20.23 14.48
N LEU A 32 -36.16 19.50 14.46
CA LEU A 32 -34.93 19.90 15.14
C LEU A 32 -34.13 20.83 14.22
N ASP A 33 -34.13 22.08 14.64
CA ASP A 33 -33.14 23.15 14.48
C ASP A 33 -32.02 22.91 13.43
N GLN A 34 -31.96 23.84 12.46
CA GLN A 34 -30.89 23.98 11.48
C GLN A 34 -29.60 24.48 12.15
N GLY A 35 -29.06 23.70 13.08
CA GLY A 35 -27.78 23.94 13.73
C GLY A 35 -26.65 23.32 12.92
N SER A 36 -26.03 24.14 12.06
CA SER A 36 -24.69 23.99 11.47
C SER A 36 -24.05 22.60 11.61
N LEU A 37 -24.10 21.80 10.54
CA LEU A 37 -23.15 20.71 10.34
C LEU A 37 -21.77 21.36 10.23
N ALA A 38 -21.06 21.45 11.36
CA ALA A 38 -19.65 21.80 11.37
C ALA A 38 -18.98 20.87 10.37
N GLN A 39 -18.44 21.50 9.33
CA GLN A 39 -17.74 20.87 8.23
C GLN A 39 -16.78 19.83 8.80
N VAL A 40 -17.06 18.56 8.54
CA VAL A 40 -16.11 17.50 8.88
C VAL A 40 -14.93 17.74 7.96
N ASP A 41 -13.82 18.23 8.51
CA ASP A 41 -12.55 18.34 7.81
C ASP A 41 -12.13 16.92 7.40
N LEU A 42 -12.54 16.53 6.19
CA LEU A 42 -12.14 15.29 5.56
C LEU A 42 -10.63 15.37 5.38
N GLU A 43 -9.89 14.50 6.09
CA GLU A 43 -8.48 14.24 5.83
C GLU A 43 -8.25 14.19 4.31
N PRO A 44 -7.34 15.03 3.77
CA PRO A 44 -7.20 15.14 2.32
C PRO A 44 -6.93 13.76 1.73
N SER A 45 -7.60 13.51 0.61
CA SER A 45 -7.50 12.26 -0.12
C SER A 45 -6.02 11.99 -0.47
N LEU A 46 -5.62 10.72 -0.57
CA LEU A 46 -4.24 10.36 -0.95
C LEU A 46 -3.77 11.06 -2.24
N SER A 47 -4.71 11.35 -3.15
CA SER A 47 -4.51 12.13 -4.38
C SER A 47 -4.07 13.58 -4.14
N GLU A 48 -4.43 14.19 -3.01
CA GLU A 48 -3.98 15.54 -2.61
C GLU A 48 -2.63 15.51 -1.87
N ARG A 49 -2.15 14.31 -1.47
CA ARG A 49 -0.95 14.15 -0.64
C ARG A 49 0.30 13.70 -1.39
N LEU A 50 0.16 13.05 -2.55
CA LEU A 50 1.29 12.53 -3.32
C LEU A 50 1.29 13.06 -4.76
N PRO A 51 2.45 13.52 -5.28
CA PRO A 51 2.57 13.85 -6.70
C PRO A 51 2.33 12.60 -7.55
N PHE A 52 1.67 12.78 -8.70
CA PHE A 52 1.38 11.69 -9.65
C PHE A 52 2.61 11.23 -10.45
N GLU A 53 3.74 11.95 -10.35
CA GLU A 53 4.96 11.66 -11.09
C GLU A 53 6.21 11.82 -10.20
N PRO A 54 7.31 11.11 -10.52
CA PRO A 54 8.60 11.34 -9.88
C PRO A 54 9.06 12.79 -10.07
N ARG A 55 9.79 13.34 -9.09
CA ARG A 55 10.32 14.72 -9.12
C ARG A 55 11.10 15.04 -10.40
N ASP A 56 11.86 14.08 -10.89
CA ASP A 56 12.74 14.22 -12.05
C ASP A 56 12.11 13.65 -13.33
N GLY A 57 10.81 13.35 -13.31
CA GLY A 57 10.10 12.65 -14.38
C GLY A 57 10.41 11.16 -14.44
N VAL A 58 9.79 10.48 -15.41
CA VAL A 58 10.05 9.06 -15.71
C VAL A 58 11.16 8.97 -16.77
N PRO A 59 12.32 8.34 -16.48
CA PRO A 59 13.40 8.22 -17.45
C PRO A 59 13.10 7.13 -18.48
N ASP A 60 13.83 7.17 -19.61
CA ASP A 60 13.82 6.09 -20.59
C ASP A 60 14.38 4.79 -20.00
N ILE A 61 13.92 3.66 -20.57
CA ILE A 61 14.41 2.33 -20.20
C ILE A 61 15.80 2.10 -20.80
N ILE A 62 16.74 1.68 -19.96
CA ILE A 62 18.08 1.23 -20.34
C ILE A 62 17.97 -0.19 -20.88
N THR A 63 18.27 -0.35 -22.16
CA THR A 63 18.23 -1.63 -22.89
C THR A 63 19.55 -1.94 -23.59
N THR A 64 20.57 -1.09 -23.43
CA THR A 64 21.88 -1.30 -24.06
C THR A 64 23.00 -1.22 -23.03
N VAL A 65 24.07 -1.97 -23.28
CA VAL A 65 25.28 -1.96 -22.45
C VAL A 65 25.87 -0.55 -22.33
N ALA A 66 25.91 0.23 -23.43
CA ALA A 66 26.45 1.59 -23.41
C ALA A 66 25.65 2.53 -22.49
N GLN A 67 24.33 2.43 -22.49
CA GLN A 67 23.47 3.20 -21.58
C GLN A 67 23.68 2.77 -20.12
N LEU A 68 23.83 1.46 -19.88
CA LEU A 68 24.11 0.93 -18.55
C LEU A 68 25.46 1.41 -18.01
N GLU A 69 26.51 1.40 -18.83
CA GLU A 69 27.84 1.92 -18.48
C GLU A 69 27.78 3.42 -18.17
N ALA A 70 27.08 4.20 -18.99
CA ALA A 70 26.88 5.63 -18.74
C ALA A 70 26.15 5.87 -17.40
N TYR A 71 25.14 5.07 -17.07
CA TYR A 71 24.50 5.14 -15.76
C TYR A 71 25.41 4.71 -14.63
N ALA A 72 26.21 3.66 -14.80
CA ALA A 72 27.16 3.18 -13.80
C ALA A 72 28.19 4.26 -13.44
N GLN A 73 28.66 5.05 -14.41
CA GLN A 73 29.53 6.20 -14.17
C GLN A 73 28.84 7.26 -13.30
N ARG A 74 27.57 7.61 -13.61
CA ARG A 74 26.79 8.54 -12.77
C ARG A 74 26.56 7.99 -11.37
N LEU A 75 26.27 6.70 -11.26
CA LEU A 75 26.03 6.02 -9.99
C LEU A 75 27.27 6.02 -9.09
N ALA A 76 28.45 5.81 -9.67
CA ALA A 76 29.74 5.88 -8.98
C ALA A 76 30.07 7.30 -8.50
N ALA A 77 29.72 8.33 -9.29
CA ALA A 77 29.88 9.73 -8.92
C ALA A 77 28.85 10.23 -7.88
N GLY A 78 27.70 9.55 -7.78
CA GLY A 78 26.67 9.84 -6.80
C GLY A 78 27.11 9.58 -5.36
N THR A 79 26.36 10.09 -4.39
CA THR A 79 26.69 9.97 -2.96
C THR A 79 25.53 9.47 -2.12
N GLY A 80 25.81 9.08 -0.88
CA GLY A 80 24.80 8.57 0.06
C GLY A 80 24.24 7.19 -0.30
N PRO A 81 23.16 6.78 0.40
CA PRO A 81 22.47 5.51 0.17
C PRO A 81 21.88 5.39 -1.23
N MET A 82 21.70 4.14 -1.69
CA MET A 82 21.09 3.82 -2.97
C MET A 82 19.77 3.08 -2.73
N ALA A 83 18.70 3.53 -3.39
CA ALA A 83 17.46 2.78 -3.49
C ALA A 83 17.55 1.78 -4.63
N LEU A 84 17.10 0.55 -4.37
CA LEU A 84 17.02 -0.54 -5.33
C LEU A 84 15.65 -1.18 -5.20
N ASP A 85 15.02 -1.39 -6.35
CA ASP A 85 13.79 -2.17 -6.47
C ASP A 85 13.87 -3.06 -7.72
N ALA A 86 13.11 -4.14 -7.74
CA ALA A 86 13.10 -5.06 -8.88
C ALA A 86 11.74 -5.71 -9.05
N GLU A 87 11.21 -5.62 -10.27
CA GLU A 87 9.90 -6.12 -10.61
C GLU A 87 9.96 -7.45 -11.37
N ARG A 88 8.97 -8.30 -11.10
CA ARG A 88 8.77 -9.60 -11.75
C ARG A 88 7.49 -9.58 -12.58
N ALA A 89 7.42 -10.39 -13.64
CA ALA A 89 6.18 -10.62 -14.35
C ALA A 89 5.23 -11.51 -13.52
N SER A 90 4.07 -10.99 -13.12
CA SER A 90 3.02 -11.78 -12.48
C SER A 90 2.31 -12.64 -13.54
N GLY A 91 2.23 -13.96 -13.32
CA GLY A 91 1.42 -14.87 -14.16
C GLY A 91 2.15 -15.76 -15.17
N TYR A 92 3.46 -15.61 -15.39
CA TYR A 92 4.23 -16.51 -16.29
C TYR A 92 5.45 -17.10 -15.56
N LYS A 93 5.27 -18.33 -15.02
CA LYS A 93 6.27 -19.21 -14.37
C LYS A 93 6.85 -18.74 -13.02
N TYR A 94 7.08 -19.71 -12.13
CA TYR A 94 7.87 -19.56 -10.90
C TYR A 94 9.37 -19.35 -11.23
N SER A 95 9.73 -18.20 -11.81
CA SER A 95 11.12 -17.83 -12.07
C SER A 95 11.56 -16.66 -11.18
N GLN A 96 12.82 -16.67 -10.75
CA GLN A 96 13.46 -15.59 -9.98
C GLN A 96 13.97 -14.44 -10.89
N ARG A 97 13.50 -14.38 -12.14
CA ARG A 97 13.97 -13.36 -13.10
C ARG A 97 13.28 -12.02 -12.81
N ALA A 98 14.08 -10.97 -12.63
CA ALA A 98 13.62 -9.60 -12.72
C ALA A 98 13.41 -9.22 -14.19
N TYR A 99 12.32 -8.51 -14.46
CA TYR A 99 11.98 -7.95 -15.79
C TYR A 99 12.22 -6.45 -15.83
N LEU A 100 12.27 -5.80 -14.67
CA LEU A 100 12.71 -4.43 -14.53
C LEU A 100 13.51 -4.31 -13.23
N VAL A 101 14.58 -3.54 -13.28
CA VAL A 101 15.35 -3.16 -12.09
C VAL A 101 15.37 -1.64 -12.02
N GLN A 102 14.95 -1.08 -10.89
CA GLN A 102 14.97 0.36 -10.64
C GLN A 102 16.09 0.73 -9.65
N LEU A 103 16.84 1.78 -9.99
CA LEU A 103 17.88 2.33 -9.13
C LEU A 103 17.70 3.83 -8.97
N ARG A 104 18.00 4.36 -7.77
CA ARG A 104 18.13 5.80 -7.53
C ARG A 104 19.24 6.08 -6.53
N ARG A 105 20.08 7.06 -6.84
CA ARG A 105 21.08 7.63 -5.93
C ARG A 105 21.18 9.13 -6.10
N GLU A 106 21.47 9.85 -5.03
CA GLU A 106 21.71 11.29 -5.08
C GLU A 106 22.87 11.60 -6.04
N GLY A 107 22.66 12.51 -7.00
CA GLY A 107 23.60 12.84 -8.06
C GLY A 107 23.59 11.90 -9.28
N ALA A 108 22.93 10.74 -9.21
CA ALA A 108 22.85 9.78 -10.34
C ALA A 108 21.48 9.79 -11.06
N GLY A 109 20.43 10.21 -10.36
CA GLY A 109 19.05 10.14 -10.85
C GLY A 109 18.48 8.73 -10.80
N ILE A 110 17.28 8.57 -11.38
CA ILE A 110 16.58 7.28 -11.50
C ILE A 110 17.07 6.54 -12.76
N ALA A 111 17.25 5.23 -12.68
CA ALA A 111 17.39 4.34 -13.83
C ALA A 111 16.33 3.24 -13.81
N LEU A 112 15.78 2.95 -14.98
CA LEU A 112 14.90 1.82 -15.26
C LEU A 112 15.66 0.88 -16.21
N ILE A 113 16.06 -0.29 -15.72
CA ILE A 113 16.91 -1.22 -16.47
C ILE A 113 16.09 -2.44 -16.85
N ASP A 114 16.08 -2.79 -18.12
CA ASP A 114 15.49 -4.02 -18.63
C ASP A 114 16.56 -5.12 -18.76
N PRO A 115 16.63 -6.09 -17.83
CA PRO A 115 17.66 -7.13 -17.86
C PRO A 115 17.42 -8.19 -18.94
N ILE A 116 16.26 -8.19 -19.58
CA ILE A 116 15.90 -9.17 -20.62
C ILE A 116 16.44 -8.71 -21.97
N HIS A 117 16.48 -7.40 -22.18
CA HIS A 117 16.91 -6.77 -23.44
C HIS A 117 18.35 -6.25 -23.44
N LEU A 118 19.05 -6.31 -22.29
CA LEU A 118 20.48 -6.02 -22.18
C LEU A 118 21.39 -7.05 -22.88
#